data_AF-A0A845Y7B4-F1
#
_entry.id   AF-A0A845Y7B4-F1
#
_cell.length_a   1.000
_cell.length_b   1.000
_cell.length_c   1.000
_cell.angle_alpha   90.00
_cell.angle_beta   90.00
_cell.angle_gamma   90.00
#
_symmetry.space_group_name_H-M   'P 1'
#
loop_
_entity.id
_entity.type
_entity.pdbx_description
1 polymer ?
#
loop_
_entity_poly.entity_id
_entity_poly.type
_entity_poly.pdbx_seq_one_letter_code
_entity_poly.pdbx_strand_id
1 'polypeptide(L)'
;MSDPTDAIEEFEATCPEMRLELLDGQFVIGGSLTGSRWLLREIIEGWGKESALAFAPLKLWYEALRVAFDAPNEANLPQWAIHYPYQAPLIPPLGSRYLDEHWHARTVLKQDLYHAVGMASLGKCIGSDFVMRLGENAFTPDLMFMEVSSLKGYHNWFFEGPADLVIEVIMPEYNELDTKERFSRYEAGGVSNYWTIEPVQQQVKLFSLTNSGYQLQKLDPDGCYRGIEGLTFTPHHLWLPYKEKLPVFQAPYKKGNWVIRQVEGEELEWGTVLFAPQVELEPVPITFEQFVSWCPEAKLEFSGCFTIGGTLGTRNALGMLLMSLGLVETVKLFPPQDWLDAIAALEQYYSTDGERRQKAREVACEAARKLQEDYQVGGVGVIGNLVHPESPWNFWSEISLVVWDVPESVQLWDLLRDLGKGFKIDWIEPLWCTPAEWQQITSEMEVLAGDWVESSYTPIRKRYQLFY
;
A
#
# COMPACT_ATOMS: atom_id res chain seq x y z
N MET A 1 -13.14 31.57 -6.40
CA MET A 1 -11.96 30.87 -5.85
C MET A 1 -12.30 30.64 -4.39
N SER A 2 -12.51 29.38 -4.01
CA SER A 2 -12.69 28.99 -2.60
C SER A 2 -11.48 29.44 -1.79
N ASP A 3 -11.70 29.72 -0.50
CA ASP A 3 -10.62 30.00 0.44
C ASP A 3 -9.72 28.74 0.53
N PRO A 4 -8.39 28.84 0.46
CA PRO A 4 -7.49 27.70 0.67
C PRO A 4 -7.76 26.95 1.98
N THR A 5 -8.30 27.64 2.99
CA THR A 5 -8.70 27.07 4.28
C THR A 5 -9.92 26.14 4.12
N ASP A 6 -10.92 26.55 3.34
CA ASP A 6 -12.12 25.75 3.07
C ASP A 6 -11.75 24.43 2.36
N ALA A 7 -10.75 24.47 1.46
CA ALA A 7 -10.30 23.29 0.73
C ALA A 7 -9.54 22.27 1.61
N ILE A 8 -8.80 22.74 2.61
CA ILE A 8 -8.11 21.87 3.58
C ILE A 8 -9.15 21.24 4.52
N GLU A 9 -10.08 22.02 5.04
CA GLU A 9 -11.15 21.52 5.91
C GLU A 9 -12.06 20.51 5.17
N GLU A 10 -12.39 20.76 3.91
CA GLU A 10 -13.14 19.83 3.06
C GLU A 10 -12.36 18.53 2.79
N PHE A 11 -11.05 18.62 2.58
CA PHE A 11 -10.17 17.46 2.43
C PHE A 11 -10.07 16.65 3.73
N GLU A 12 -9.81 17.28 4.86
CA GLU A 12 -9.74 16.62 6.17
C GLU A 12 -11.06 15.95 6.55
N ALA A 13 -12.19 16.50 6.13
CA ALA A 13 -13.51 15.93 6.34
C ALA A 13 -13.84 14.74 5.42
N THR A 14 -13.13 14.58 4.30
CA THR A 14 -13.45 13.58 3.26
C THR A 14 -12.39 12.51 3.09
N CYS A 15 -11.15 12.76 3.52
CA CYS A 15 -10.04 11.81 3.45
C CYS A 15 -10.16 10.74 4.55
N PRO A 16 -10.24 9.44 4.21
CA PRO A 16 -10.16 8.38 5.20
C PRO A 16 -8.81 8.39 5.92
N GLU A 17 -8.76 7.79 7.11
CA GLU A 17 -7.46 7.45 7.70
C GLU A 17 -6.69 6.55 6.72
N MET A 18 -5.48 6.97 6.34
CA MET A 18 -4.68 6.26 5.34
C MET A 18 -4.06 5.00 5.94
N ARG A 19 -4.90 3.99 6.17
CA ARG A 19 -4.53 2.61 6.50
C ARG A 19 -4.78 1.72 5.29
N LEU A 20 -3.80 0.90 4.98
CA LEU A 20 -3.84 -0.04 3.87
C LEU A 20 -3.95 -1.45 4.45
N GLU A 21 -5.04 -2.14 4.14
CA GLU A 21 -5.36 -3.46 4.69
C GLU A 21 -5.79 -4.41 3.58
N LEU A 22 -5.64 -5.71 3.82
CA LEU A 22 -6.22 -6.78 3.01
C LEU A 22 -7.26 -7.50 3.86
N LEU A 23 -8.53 -7.36 3.52
CA LEU A 23 -9.63 -8.00 4.23
C LEU A 23 -10.46 -8.84 3.26
N ASP A 24 -10.54 -10.14 3.52
CA ASP A 24 -11.28 -11.13 2.73
C ASP A 24 -10.96 -11.07 1.22
N GLY A 25 -9.69 -10.84 0.90
CA GLY A 25 -9.20 -10.72 -0.47
C GLY A 25 -9.41 -9.34 -1.12
N GLN A 26 -9.86 -8.33 -0.37
CA GLN A 26 -10.07 -6.98 -0.86
C GLN A 26 -9.05 -6.00 -0.26
N PHE A 27 -8.53 -5.11 -1.11
CA PHE A 27 -7.68 -3.99 -0.72
C PHE A 27 -8.55 -2.87 -0.13
N VAL A 28 -8.43 -2.70 1.18
CA VAL A 28 -9.28 -1.85 2.01
C VAL A 28 -8.51 -0.63 2.46
N ILE A 29 -9.11 0.56 2.26
CA ILE A 29 -8.55 1.85 2.68
C ILE A 29 -9.36 2.38 3.87
N GLY A 30 -8.67 2.73 4.95
CA GLY A 30 -9.30 3.27 6.16
C GLY A 30 -10.34 2.31 6.77
N GLY A 31 -10.10 1.00 6.65
CA GLY A 31 -10.97 -0.04 7.19
C GLY A 31 -12.30 -0.25 6.46
N SER A 32 -12.56 0.37 5.30
CA SER A 32 -13.79 0.12 4.54
C SER A 32 -13.64 0.15 3.03
N LEU A 33 -14.52 -0.56 2.32
CA LEU A 33 -14.64 -0.43 0.85
C LEU A 33 -15.12 0.95 0.41
N THR A 34 -15.76 1.72 1.30
CA THR A 34 -16.11 3.12 1.02
C THR A 34 -14.86 3.97 0.89
N GLY A 35 -13.87 3.77 1.77
CA GLY A 35 -12.55 4.38 1.62
C GLY A 35 -11.84 3.93 0.35
N SER A 36 -11.93 2.65 -0.01
CA SER A 36 -11.37 2.16 -1.28
C SER A 36 -12.01 2.83 -2.50
N ARG A 37 -13.34 3.00 -2.52
CA ARG A 37 -14.04 3.73 -3.59
C ARG A 37 -13.63 5.21 -3.66
N TRP A 38 -13.43 5.85 -2.50
CA TRP A 38 -12.93 7.22 -2.44
C TRP A 38 -11.55 7.33 -3.07
N LEU A 39 -10.58 6.52 -2.63
CA LEU A 39 -9.22 6.58 -3.18
C LEU A 39 -9.19 6.25 -4.68
N LEU A 40 -10.00 5.28 -5.12
CA LEU A 40 -10.12 4.94 -6.54
C LEU A 40 -10.61 6.14 -7.36
N ARG A 41 -11.64 6.84 -6.87
CA ARG A 41 -12.17 8.05 -7.52
C ARG A 41 -11.12 9.15 -7.58
N GLU A 42 -10.44 9.43 -6.47
CA GLU A 42 -9.41 10.48 -6.40
C GLU A 42 -8.23 10.20 -7.34
N ILE A 43 -7.80 8.94 -7.45
CA ILE A 43 -6.75 8.56 -8.40
C ILE A 43 -7.23 8.75 -9.84
N ILE A 44 -8.44 8.28 -10.20
CA ILE A 44 -8.95 8.40 -11.58
C ILE A 44 -9.19 9.87 -11.96
N GLU A 45 -9.72 10.69 -11.05
CA GLU A 45 -9.93 12.12 -11.28
C GLU A 45 -8.59 12.84 -11.52
N GLY A 46 -7.57 12.53 -10.71
CA GLY A 46 -6.27 13.18 -10.79
C GLY A 46 -5.37 12.69 -11.93
N TRP A 47 -5.38 11.39 -12.23
CA TRP A 47 -4.51 10.76 -13.24
C TRP A 47 -5.18 10.54 -14.59
N GLY A 48 -6.50 10.70 -14.67
CA GLY A 48 -7.30 10.42 -15.86
C GLY A 48 -7.79 8.98 -15.92
N LYS A 49 -8.83 8.75 -16.72
CA LYS A 49 -9.51 7.45 -16.88
C LYS A 49 -8.62 6.42 -17.59
N GLU A 50 -7.71 6.90 -18.40
CA GLU A 50 -6.68 6.20 -19.16
C GLU A 50 -5.73 5.44 -18.23
N SER A 51 -5.50 5.98 -17.02
CA SER A 51 -4.73 5.31 -15.98
C SER A 51 -5.42 4.02 -15.49
N ALA A 52 -6.75 4.02 -15.40
CA ALA A 52 -7.53 2.83 -15.04
C ALA A 52 -7.73 1.91 -16.24
N LEU A 53 -8.08 2.47 -17.41
CA LEU A 53 -8.31 1.73 -18.66
C LEU A 53 -7.10 0.87 -19.06
N ALA A 54 -5.88 1.25 -18.65
CA ALA A 54 -4.65 0.50 -18.88
C ALA A 54 -4.62 -0.91 -18.23
N PHE A 55 -5.53 -1.22 -17.29
CA PHE A 55 -5.52 -2.47 -16.53
C PHE A 55 -6.43 -3.58 -17.06
N ALA A 56 -7.26 -3.30 -18.07
CA ALA A 56 -8.12 -4.32 -18.67
C ALA A 56 -8.38 -4.04 -20.16
N PRO A 57 -8.62 -5.08 -20.99
CA PRO A 57 -9.02 -4.91 -22.38
C PRO A 57 -10.24 -3.98 -22.52
N LEU A 58 -10.23 -3.09 -23.53
CA LEU A 58 -11.32 -2.12 -23.78
C LEU A 58 -12.71 -2.78 -23.86
N LYS A 59 -12.78 -4.01 -24.37
CA LYS A 59 -14.02 -4.79 -24.43
C LYS A 59 -14.64 -5.06 -23.04
N LEU A 60 -13.82 -5.29 -22.00
CA LEU A 60 -14.34 -5.48 -20.64
C LEU A 60 -14.90 -4.16 -20.08
N TRP A 61 -14.32 -3.02 -20.43
CA TRP A 61 -14.85 -1.70 -20.05
C TRP A 61 -16.20 -1.39 -20.71
N TYR A 62 -16.35 -1.70 -22.00
CA TYR A 62 -17.66 -1.60 -22.68
C TYR A 62 -18.71 -2.48 -22.01
N GLU A 63 -18.35 -3.72 -21.67
CA GLU A 63 -19.26 -4.63 -20.98
C GLU A 63 -19.59 -4.16 -19.56
N ALA A 64 -18.62 -3.62 -18.82
CA ALA A 64 -18.85 -3.04 -17.50
C ALA A 64 -19.83 -1.87 -17.56
N LEU A 65 -19.68 -0.95 -18.53
CA LEU A 65 -20.65 0.15 -18.75
C LEU A 65 -22.05 -0.39 -19.06
N ARG A 66 -22.12 -1.43 -19.90
CA ARG A 66 -23.39 -2.08 -20.26
C ARG A 66 -24.09 -2.67 -19.03
N VAL A 67 -23.35 -3.41 -18.21
CA VAL A 67 -23.88 -4.07 -17.01
C VAL A 67 -24.22 -3.05 -15.92
N ALA A 68 -23.36 -2.07 -15.67
CA ALA A 68 -23.52 -1.12 -14.58
C ALA A 68 -24.72 -0.19 -14.75
N PHE A 69 -25.05 0.17 -16.00
CA PHE A 69 -26.08 1.16 -16.32
C PHE A 69 -27.28 0.59 -17.10
N ASP A 70 -27.37 -0.75 -17.22
CA ASP A 70 -28.36 -1.42 -18.08
C ASP A 70 -28.39 -0.80 -19.50
N ALA A 71 -27.19 -0.55 -20.02
CA ALA A 71 -26.99 0.21 -21.25
C ALA A 71 -27.28 -0.67 -22.49
N PRO A 72 -27.55 -0.06 -23.67
CA PRO A 72 -27.77 -0.81 -24.90
C PRO A 72 -26.49 -1.53 -25.36
N ASN A 73 -26.52 -2.15 -26.54
CA ASN A 73 -25.30 -2.74 -27.11
C ASN A 73 -24.25 -1.66 -27.45
N GLU A 74 -22.99 -2.10 -27.58
CA GLU A 74 -21.81 -1.26 -27.82
C GLU A 74 -21.99 -0.23 -28.95
N ALA A 75 -22.61 -0.64 -30.07
CA ALA A 75 -22.86 0.24 -31.22
C ALA A 75 -23.76 1.45 -30.91
N ASN A 76 -24.61 1.36 -29.89
CA ASN A 76 -25.54 2.43 -29.50
C ASN A 76 -25.13 3.14 -28.20
N LEU A 77 -24.09 2.66 -27.50
CA LEU A 77 -23.62 3.25 -26.23
C LEU A 77 -23.32 4.75 -26.34
N PRO A 78 -22.56 5.22 -27.35
CA PRO A 78 -22.20 6.64 -27.45
C PRO A 78 -23.40 7.57 -27.57
N GLN A 79 -24.42 7.20 -28.35
CA GLN A 79 -25.63 8.03 -28.48
C GLN A 79 -26.49 8.01 -27.22
N TRP A 80 -26.56 6.86 -26.54
CA TRP A 80 -27.30 6.71 -25.29
C TRP A 80 -26.66 7.51 -24.14
N ALA A 81 -25.32 7.48 -24.02
CA ALA A 81 -24.60 8.09 -22.91
C ALA A 81 -24.78 9.62 -22.85
N ILE A 82 -24.90 10.30 -24.00
CA ILE A 82 -25.17 11.74 -24.10
C ILE A 82 -26.44 12.14 -23.32
N HIS A 83 -27.42 11.25 -23.26
CA HIS A 83 -28.72 11.52 -22.65
C HIS A 83 -28.92 10.81 -21.31
N TYR A 84 -27.91 10.09 -20.81
CA TYR A 84 -28.01 9.36 -19.55
C TYR A 84 -28.00 10.34 -18.36
N PRO A 85 -29.03 10.33 -17.48
CA PRO A 85 -29.12 11.24 -16.35
C PRO A 85 -28.23 10.75 -15.19
N TYR A 86 -26.92 10.91 -15.35
CA TYR A 86 -25.94 10.49 -14.34
C TYR A 86 -26.13 11.22 -13.01
N GLN A 87 -26.03 10.46 -11.92
CA GLN A 87 -25.97 10.97 -10.55
C GLN A 87 -24.70 10.43 -9.90
N ALA A 88 -23.85 11.33 -9.42
CA ALA A 88 -22.63 10.93 -8.75
C ALA A 88 -22.96 10.14 -7.47
N PRO A 89 -22.21 9.06 -7.18
CA PRO A 89 -22.41 8.31 -5.94
C PRO A 89 -22.10 9.22 -4.74
N LEU A 90 -22.95 9.13 -3.71
CA LEU A 90 -22.70 9.81 -2.45
C LEU A 90 -21.56 9.10 -1.73
N ILE A 91 -20.45 9.81 -1.53
CA ILE A 91 -19.38 9.37 -0.65
C ILE A 91 -19.58 10.10 0.69
N PRO A 92 -19.83 9.37 1.79
CA PRO A 92 -19.96 10.01 3.09
C PRO A 92 -18.62 10.65 3.50
N PRO A 93 -18.63 11.61 4.45
CA PRO A 93 -17.41 12.09 5.07
C PRO A 93 -16.63 10.91 5.67
N LEU A 94 -15.37 10.75 5.25
CA LEU A 94 -14.42 9.76 5.79
C LEU A 94 -13.35 10.44 6.65
N GLY A 95 -13.42 11.75 6.84
CA GLY A 95 -12.60 12.42 7.83
C GLY A 95 -13.02 12.12 9.26
N SER A 96 -12.17 12.49 10.20
CA SER A 96 -12.58 12.69 11.60
C SER A 96 -12.16 14.07 12.05
N ARG A 97 -13.01 14.73 12.82
CA ARG A 97 -12.65 16.00 13.49
C ARG A 97 -11.83 15.78 14.77
N TYR A 98 -11.57 14.52 15.13
CA TYR A 98 -10.84 14.12 16.33
C TYR A 98 -9.45 13.55 16.02
N LEU A 99 -8.90 13.89 14.85
CA LEU A 99 -7.57 13.46 14.42
C LEU A 99 -6.48 13.87 15.42
N ASP A 100 -6.57 15.07 15.98
CA ASP A 100 -5.63 15.58 16.98
C ASP A 100 -5.62 14.72 18.25
N GLU A 101 -6.79 14.42 18.82
CA GLU A 101 -6.90 13.57 20.01
C GLU A 101 -6.42 12.14 19.72
N HIS A 102 -6.76 11.59 18.56
CA HIS A 102 -6.33 10.29 18.11
C HIS A 102 -4.79 10.23 17.97
N TRP A 103 -4.18 11.15 17.22
CA TRP A 103 -2.71 11.20 17.02
C TRP A 103 -1.96 11.45 18.32
N HIS A 104 -2.49 12.31 19.21
CA HIS A 104 -1.87 12.57 20.50
C HIS A 104 -1.83 11.30 21.35
N ALA A 105 -2.98 10.65 21.56
CA ALA A 105 -3.07 9.43 22.36
C ALA A 105 -2.18 8.32 21.78
N ARG A 106 -2.23 8.10 20.46
CA ARG A 106 -1.40 7.14 19.75
C ARG A 106 0.09 7.41 19.94
N THR A 107 0.52 8.66 19.84
CA THR A 107 1.93 9.05 20.03
C THR A 107 2.41 8.75 21.45
N VAL A 108 1.62 9.09 22.48
CA VAL A 108 1.97 8.81 23.88
C VAL A 108 2.08 7.31 24.13
N LEU A 109 1.08 6.54 23.70
CA LEU A 109 1.07 5.08 23.84
C LEU A 109 2.28 4.45 23.14
N LYS A 110 2.59 4.87 21.91
CA LYS A 110 3.73 4.37 21.14
C LYS A 110 5.05 4.58 21.88
N GLN A 111 5.31 5.81 22.29
CA GLN A 111 6.58 6.17 22.94
C GLN A 111 6.79 5.41 24.25
N ASP A 112 5.78 5.41 25.11
CA ASP A 112 5.88 4.78 26.43
C ASP A 112 5.94 3.26 26.34
N LEU A 113 5.13 2.63 25.47
CA LEU A 113 5.14 1.18 25.27
C LEU A 113 6.49 0.71 24.73
N TYR A 114 7.02 1.38 23.70
CA TYR A 114 8.30 1.01 23.09
C TYR A 114 9.44 1.14 24.10
N HIS A 115 9.42 2.21 24.91
CA HIS A 115 10.41 2.42 25.95
C HIS A 115 10.36 1.32 27.02
N ALA A 116 9.16 1.03 27.57
CA ALA A 116 8.99 0.03 28.61
C ALA A 116 9.40 -1.38 28.11
N VAL A 117 8.90 -1.80 26.95
CA VAL A 117 9.21 -3.11 26.35
C VAL A 117 10.70 -3.24 26.04
N GLY A 118 11.32 -2.20 25.48
CA GLY A 118 12.75 -2.20 25.17
C GLY A 118 13.63 -2.29 26.43
N MET A 119 13.33 -1.52 27.48
CA MET A 119 14.09 -1.52 28.74
C MET A 119 14.00 -2.85 29.50
N ALA A 120 12.88 -3.55 29.37
CA ALA A 120 12.65 -4.85 30.00
C ALA A 120 12.98 -6.03 29.07
N SER A 121 13.41 -5.77 27.83
CA SER A 121 13.70 -6.79 26.80
C SER A 121 12.55 -7.80 26.63
N LEU A 122 11.30 -7.34 26.71
CA LEU A 122 10.09 -8.18 26.68
C LEU A 122 9.73 -8.65 25.27
N GLY A 123 10.24 -7.96 24.24
CA GLY A 123 9.93 -8.28 22.85
C GLY A 123 10.08 -7.06 21.94
N LYS A 124 9.21 -6.93 20.94
CA LYS A 124 9.22 -5.82 19.97
C LYS A 124 7.84 -5.17 19.87
N CYS A 125 7.82 -3.86 19.65
CA CYS A 125 6.62 -3.09 19.36
C CYS A 125 6.71 -2.43 17.99
N ILE A 126 5.59 -2.35 17.28
CA ILE A 126 5.47 -1.76 15.94
C ILE A 126 4.11 -1.03 15.83
N GLY A 127 3.98 -0.02 14.96
CA GLY A 127 2.76 0.77 14.77
C GLY A 127 2.14 0.63 13.38
N SER A 128 1.16 1.49 13.06
CA SER A 128 0.24 1.41 11.88
C SER A 128 0.81 1.16 10.49
N ASP A 129 2.11 1.27 10.25
CA ASP A 129 2.65 1.17 8.89
C ASP A 129 3.33 -0.19 8.66
N PHE A 130 3.04 -1.17 9.53
CA PHE A 130 3.58 -2.52 9.44
C PHE A 130 2.46 -3.55 9.56
N VAL A 131 2.47 -4.49 8.64
CA VAL A 131 1.38 -5.46 8.47
C VAL A 131 1.44 -6.54 9.54
N MET A 132 0.29 -6.88 10.11
CA MET A 132 0.06 -8.12 10.84
C MET A 132 -0.79 -9.07 9.98
N ARG A 133 -0.26 -10.25 9.65
CA ARG A 133 -0.96 -11.30 8.91
C ARG A 133 -1.75 -12.18 9.86
N LEU A 134 -3.07 -12.25 9.67
CA LEU A 134 -3.98 -13.21 10.32
C LEU A 134 -4.70 -14.04 9.25
N GLY A 135 -4.18 -15.24 8.97
CA GLY A 135 -4.64 -16.04 7.83
C GLY A 135 -4.33 -15.34 6.51
N GLU A 136 -5.35 -15.11 5.68
CA GLU A 136 -5.22 -14.36 4.42
C GLU A 136 -5.44 -12.85 4.58
N ASN A 137 -5.72 -12.38 5.80
CA ASN A 137 -5.95 -10.98 6.07
C ASN A 137 -4.67 -10.27 6.52
N ALA A 138 -4.50 -9.02 6.09
CA ALA A 138 -3.44 -8.11 6.49
C ALA A 138 -4.05 -6.91 7.23
N PHE A 139 -3.68 -6.76 8.50
CA PHE A 139 -4.14 -5.66 9.36
C PHE A 139 -3.01 -4.68 9.63
N THR A 140 -3.37 -3.41 9.84
CA THR A 140 -2.45 -2.33 10.21
C THR A 140 -2.91 -1.67 11.51
N PRO A 141 -2.76 -2.37 12.66
CA PRO A 141 -3.20 -1.85 13.96
C PRO A 141 -2.39 -0.61 14.35
N ASP A 142 -2.99 0.30 15.13
CA ASP A 142 -2.29 1.51 15.58
C ASP A 142 -0.98 1.20 16.29
N LEU A 143 -1.02 0.20 17.17
CA LEU A 143 0.10 -0.37 17.90
C LEU A 143 -0.07 -1.86 18.08
N MET A 144 1.05 -2.58 17.96
CA MET A 144 1.14 -3.97 18.35
C MET A 144 2.41 -4.26 19.14
N PHE A 145 2.32 -5.23 20.03
CA PHE A 145 3.44 -5.77 20.80
C PHE A 145 3.50 -7.29 20.61
N MET A 146 4.71 -7.78 20.36
CA MET A 146 5.05 -9.19 20.23
C MET A 146 6.07 -9.55 21.31
N GLU A 147 5.79 -10.55 22.11
CA GLU A 147 6.71 -11.13 23.06
C GLU A 147 7.87 -11.84 22.35
N VAL A 148 9.00 -12.03 23.06
CA VAL A 148 10.20 -12.70 22.49
C VAL A 148 9.88 -14.06 21.86
N SER A 149 8.97 -14.83 22.46
CA SER A 149 8.48 -16.12 21.97
C SER A 149 7.79 -16.02 20.61
N SER A 150 7.08 -14.92 20.36
CA SER A 150 6.30 -14.64 19.16
C SER A 150 7.15 -14.09 18.00
N LEU A 151 8.34 -13.52 18.29
CA LEU A 151 9.23 -12.92 17.30
C LEU A 151 9.76 -13.87 16.20
N LYS A 152 9.44 -15.16 16.24
CA LYS A 152 9.72 -16.10 15.15
C LYS A 152 8.94 -15.77 13.86
N GLY A 153 7.77 -15.14 13.99
CA GLY A 153 6.96 -14.67 12.87
C GLY A 153 7.34 -13.27 12.38
N TYR A 154 8.43 -12.67 12.88
CA TYR A 154 8.84 -11.33 12.47
C TYR A 154 9.64 -11.37 11.16
N HIS A 155 9.02 -10.88 10.09
CA HIS A 155 9.61 -10.76 8.75
C HIS A 155 10.04 -9.31 8.49
N ASN A 156 10.67 -9.05 7.34
CA ASN A 156 11.12 -7.71 6.95
C ASN A 156 9.96 -6.70 6.78
N TRP A 157 8.83 -7.14 6.24
CA TRP A 157 7.73 -6.28 5.78
C TRP A 157 6.40 -6.53 6.50
N PHE A 158 6.30 -7.64 7.24
CA PHE A 158 5.11 -8.02 7.97
C PHE A 158 5.44 -8.87 9.19
N PHE A 159 4.47 -9.04 10.07
CA PHE A 159 4.49 -10.00 11.16
C PHE A 159 3.48 -11.10 10.86
N GLU A 160 3.94 -12.35 10.90
CA GLU A 160 3.11 -13.53 10.75
C GLU A 160 2.65 -14.02 12.13
N GLY A 161 1.40 -13.74 12.46
CA GLY A 161 0.75 -14.31 13.64
C GLY A 161 -0.34 -13.42 14.21
N PRO A 162 -1.01 -13.87 15.29
CA PRO A 162 -1.53 -12.92 16.24
C PRO A 162 -0.39 -12.25 17.01
N ALA A 163 -0.44 -10.93 17.11
CA ALA A 163 0.36 -10.20 18.09
C ALA A 163 -0.15 -10.52 19.52
N ASP A 164 0.73 -10.40 20.51
CA ASP A 164 0.38 -10.64 21.92
C ASP A 164 -0.47 -9.51 22.50
N LEU A 165 -0.35 -8.30 21.95
CA LEU A 165 -1.20 -7.16 22.23
C LEU A 165 -1.41 -6.33 20.96
N VAL A 166 -2.67 -6.00 20.67
CA VAL A 166 -3.09 -4.97 19.71
C VAL A 166 -3.79 -3.86 20.46
N ILE A 167 -3.45 -2.61 20.17
CA ILE A 167 -4.13 -1.42 20.67
C ILE A 167 -4.65 -0.62 19.47
N GLU A 168 -5.93 -0.25 19.50
CA GLU A 168 -6.55 0.67 18.55
C GLU A 168 -7.00 1.94 19.27
N VAL A 169 -6.69 3.10 18.67
CA VAL A 169 -7.10 4.41 19.19
C VAL A 169 -8.35 4.85 18.43
N ILE A 170 -9.49 4.85 19.12
CA ILE A 170 -10.80 5.02 18.51
C ILE A 170 -11.02 6.47 18.11
N MET A 171 -11.47 6.67 16.88
CA MET A 171 -12.15 7.89 16.47
C MET A 171 -13.67 7.67 16.56
N PRO A 172 -14.45 8.59 17.16
CA PRO A 172 -15.90 8.40 17.36
C PRO A 172 -16.68 8.06 16.08
N GLU A 173 -16.28 8.60 14.93
CA GLU A 173 -16.87 8.33 13.62
C GLU A 173 -16.65 6.90 13.13
N TYR A 174 -15.63 6.21 13.66
CA TYR A 174 -15.17 4.87 13.28
C TYR A 174 -15.40 3.80 14.33
N ASN A 175 -16.15 4.12 15.39
CA ASN A 175 -16.30 3.26 16.56
C ASN A 175 -16.74 1.82 16.23
N GLU A 176 -17.61 1.62 15.23
CA GLU A 176 -18.06 0.27 14.85
C GLU A 176 -16.95 -0.60 14.22
N LEU A 177 -16.02 0.01 13.47
CA LEU A 177 -14.91 -0.70 12.85
C LEU A 177 -14.07 -1.41 13.92
N ASP A 178 -13.66 -0.70 14.96
CA ASP A 178 -12.84 -1.25 16.02
C ASP A 178 -13.65 -2.12 16.99
N THR A 179 -14.81 -1.63 17.45
CA THR A 179 -15.56 -2.32 18.52
C THR A 179 -16.37 -3.53 18.06
N LYS A 180 -16.55 -3.74 16.75
CA LYS A 180 -17.26 -4.90 16.20
C LYS A 180 -16.43 -5.66 15.19
N GLU A 181 -15.99 -5.00 14.11
CA GLU A 181 -15.37 -5.70 12.98
C GLU A 181 -13.97 -6.23 13.34
N ARG A 182 -13.07 -5.34 13.75
CA ARG A 182 -11.73 -5.70 14.21
C ARG A 182 -11.77 -6.53 15.48
N PHE A 183 -12.65 -6.21 16.43
CA PHE A 183 -12.87 -7.07 17.61
C PHE A 183 -13.11 -8.54 17.21
N SER A 184 -14.06 -8.79 16.31
CA SER A 184 -14.40 -10.16 15.89
C SER A 184 -13.26 -10.81 15.09
N ARG A 185 -12.57 -10.05 14.24
CA ARG A 185 -11.46 -10.55 13.42
C ARG A 185 -10.22 -10.87 14.25
N TYR A 186 -9.88 -10.03 15.22
CA TYR A 186 -8.77 -10.26 16.15
C TYR A 186 -9.07 -11.43 17.10
N GLU A 187 -10.32 -11.57 17.55
CA GLU A 187 -10.75 -12.74 18.34
C GLU A 187 -10.55 -14.03 17.55
N ALA A 188 -11.06 -14.06 16.30
CA ALA A 188 -10.93 -15.21 15.41
C ALA A 188 -9.48 -15.49 15.00
N GLY A 189 -8.66 -14.43 14.86
CA GLY A 189 -7.24 -14.52 14.54
C GLY A 189 -6.35 -14.90 15.72
N GLY A 190 -6.88 -14.96 16.94
CA GLY A 190 -6.15 -15.41 18.12
C GLY A 190 -5.30 -14.35 18.80
N VAL A 191 -5.56 -13.06 18.59
CA VAL A 191 -4.83 -11.97 19.26
C VAL A 191 -5.09 -12.02 20.76
N SER A 192 -4.05 -12.23 21.56
CA SER A 192 -4.18 -12.52 23.00
C SER A 192 -4.78 -11.38 23.81
N ASN A 193 -4.40 -10.14 23.50
CA ASN A 193 -4.91 -8.95 24.15
C ASN A 193 -5.34 -7.92 23.09
N TYR A 194 -6.58 -7.44 23.18
CA TYR A 194 -7.10 -6.39 22.32
C TYR A 194 -7.58 -5.22 23.15
N TRP A 195 -6.98 -4.04 22.99
CA TRP A 195 -7.32 -2.86 23.78
C TRP A 195 -7.82 -1.74 22.88
N THR A 196 -8.92 -1.09 23.29
CA THR A 196 -9.45 0.09 22.61
C THR A 196 -9.29 1.32 23.50
N ILE A 197 -8.70 2.38 22.96
CA ILE A 197 -8.48 3.65 23.66
C ILE A 197 -9.34 4.73 22.99
N GLU A 198 -10.33 5.26 23.70
CA GLU A 198 -11.18 6.33 23.18
C GLU A 198 -10.81 7.66 23.86
N PRO A 199 -10.03 8.52 23.18
CA PRO A 199 -9.44 9.69 23.82
C PRO A 199 -10.47 10.78 24.15
N VAL A 200 -11.53 10.91 23.34
CA VAL A 200 -12.58 11.93 23.56
C VAL A 200 -13.38 11.67 24.83
N GLN A 201 -13.75 10.41 25.06
CA GLN A 201 -14.49 10.01 26.27
C GLN A 201 -13.56 9.59 27.42
N GLN A 202 -12.24 9.61 27.21
CA GLN A 202 -11.22 9.14 28.15
C GLN A 202 -11.48 7.71 28.64
N GLN A 203 -11.91 6.83 27.73
CA GLN A 203 -12.25 5.45 28.04
C GLN A 203 -11.20 4.49 27.53
N VAL A 204 -11.01 3.42 28.29
CA VAL A 204 -10.17 2.29 27.92
C VAL A 204 -10.98 1.03 28.14
N LYS A 205 -10.98 0.14 27.14
CA LYS A 205 -11.47 -1.23 27.29
C LYS A 205 -10.33 -2.19 27.01
N LEU A 206 -10.16 -3.15 27.92
CA LEU A 206 -9.08 -4.12 27.90
C LEU A 206 -9.70 -5.50 27.71
N PHE A 207 -9.44 -6.16 26.59
CA PHE A 207 -9.93 -7.50 26.33
C PHE A 207 -8.76 -8.50 26.36
N SER A 208 -8.99 -9.65 26.96
CA SER A 208 -8.06 -10.78 26.95
C SER A 208 -8.78 -12.01 26.37
N LEU A 209 -8.11 -12.71 25.46
CA LEU A 209 -8.66 -13.87 24.78
C LEU A 209 -8.67 -15.08 25.73
N THR A 210 -9.81 -15.76 25.76
CA THR A 210 -9.99 -17.01 26.53
C THR A 210 -10.64 -18.06 25.64
N ASN A 211 -10.80 -19.28 26.16
CA ASN A 211 -11.53 -20.34 25.46
C ASN A 211 -13.00 -20.00 25.16
N SER A 212 -13.58 -19.00 25.82
CA SER A 212 -14.94 -18.49 25.57
C SER A 212 -14.96 -17.18 24.76
N GLY A 213 -13.85 -16.84 24.08
CA GLY A 213 -13.68 -15.56 23.39
C GLY A 213 -13.15 -14.46 24.32
N TYR A 214 -13.16 -13.23 23.82
CA TYR A 214 -12.67 -12.06 24.53
C TYR A 214 -13.48 -11.75 25.79
N GLN A 215 -12.76 -11.58 26.89
CA GLN A 215 -13.33 -11.17 28.17
C GLN A 215 -12.84 -9.77 28.54
N LEU A 216 -13.78 -8.89 28.89
CA LEU A 216 -13.45 -7.55 29.38
C LEU A 216 -12.76 -7.66 30.74
N GLN A 217 -11.58 -7.06 30.84
CA GLN A 217 -10.75 -7.05 32.02
C GLN A 217 -11.03 -5.82 32.89
N LYS A 218 -10.75 -5.97 34.19
CA LYS A 218 -10.82 -4.88 35.17
C LYS A 218 -9.42 -4.44 35.55
N LEU A 219 -9.31 -3.17 35.92
CA LEU A 219 -8.10 -2.67 36.56
C LEU A 219 -7.96 -3.27 37.96
N ASP A 220 -6.71 -3.38 38.39
CA ASP A 220 -6.33 -3.68 39.76
C ASP A 220 -6.84 -2.57 40.72
N PRO A 221 -6.94 -2.83 42.04
CA PRO A 221 -7.42 -1.83 43.00
C PRO A 221 -6.61 -0.52 43.03
N ASP A 222 -5.36 -0.54 42.56
CA ASP A 222 -4.48 0.64 42.45
C ASP A 222 -4.63 1.38 41.11
N GLY A 223 -5.58 0.98 40.27
CA GLY A 223 -5.87 1.61 38.98
C GLY A 223 -4.92 1.22 37.86
N CYS A 224 -4.06 0.22 38.06
CA CYS A 224 -3.18 -0.31 37.03
C CYS A 224 -3.78 -1.56 36.37
N TYR A 225 -3.22 -1.98 35.24
CA TYR A 225 -3.49 -3.28 34.61
C TYR A 225 -2.18 -4.05 34.44
N ARG A 226 -2.17 -5.32 34.88
CA ARG A 226 -0.99 -6.20 34.88
C ARG A 226 -1.30 -7.58 34.28
N GLY A 227 -2.13 -7.61 33.22
CA GLY A 227 -2.50 -8.85 32.54
C GLY A 227 -1.48 -9.38 31.54
N ILE A 228 -0.42 -8.61 31.24
CA ILE A 228 0.71 -9.03 30.40
C ILE A 228 1.94 -9.14 31.29
N GLU A 229 2.66 -10.26 31.20
CA GLU A 229 3.79 -10.53 32.09
C GLU A 229 4.88 -9.46 31.93
N GLY A 230 5.29 -8.86 33.06
CA GLY A 230 6.35 -7.85 33.09
C GLY A 230 5.95 -6.47 32.57
N LEU A 231 4.70 -6.26 32.13
CA LEU A 231 4.20 -4.97 31.65
C LEU A 231 3.05 -4.46 32.54
N THR A 232 3.22 -3.26 33.08
CA THR A 232 2.17 -2.54 33.81
C THR A 232 1.66 -1.40 32.94
N PHE A 233 0.34 -1.30 32.80
CA PHE A 233 -0.34 -0.22 32.10
C PHE A 233 -1.17 0.60 33.11
N THR A 234 -1.02 1.92 33.09
CA THR A 234 -1.72 2.85 33.99
C THR A 234 -2.59 3.81 33.17
N PRO A 235 -3.85 3.44 32.87
CA PRO A 235 -4.69 4.17 31.92
C PRO A 235 -4.91 5.65 32.28
N HIS A 236 -5.07 5.96 33.57
CA HIS A 236 -5.32 7.34 34.03
C HIS A 236 -4.20 8.31 33.61
N HIS A 237 -2.97 7.82 33.40
CA HIS A 237 -1.85 8.67 32.97
C HIS A 237 -1.99 9.20 31.54
N LEU A 238 -2.81 8.57 30.69
CA LEU A 238 -3.11 9.07 29.33
C LEU A 238 -3.82 10.42 29.35
N TRP A 239 -4.55 10.70 30.43
CA TRP A 239 -5.44 11.87 30.54
C TRP A 239 -4.83 13.00 31.36
N LEU A 240 -3.61 12.80 31.89
CA LEU A 240 -2.93 13.82 32.67
C LEU A 240 -2.51 15.00 31.78
N PRO A 241 -2.55 16.23 32.31
CA PRO A 241 -2.04 17.39 31.58
C PRO A 241 -0.54 17.24 31.33
N TYR A 242 -0.06 17.81 30.22
CA TYR A 242 1.34 17.66 29.78
C TYR A 242 2.40 17.96 30.86
N LYS A 243 2.13 18.93 31.76
CA LYS A 243 3.04 19.32 32.84
C LYS A 243 3.16 18.29 33.97
N GLU A 244 2.22 17.37 34.06
CA GLU A 244 2.12 16.33 35.10
C GLU A 244 2.27 14.93 34.50
N LYS A 245 2.79 14.84 33.26
CA LYS A 245 2.83 13.60 32.50
C LYS A 245 3.65 12.53 33.23
N LEU A 246 3.01 11.40 33.48
CA LEU A 246 3.61 10.20 34.05
C LEU A 246 3.64 9.09 32.99
N PRO A 247 4.56 8.11 33.08
CA PRO A 247 4.60 7.00 32.13
C PRO A 247 3.30 6.18 32.17
N VAL A 248 2.72 5.96 30.99
CA VAL A 248 1.53 5.13 30.81
C VAL A 248 1.88 3.65 30.91
N PHE A 249 3.06 3.28 30.44
CA PHE A 249 3.61 1.93 30.53
C PHE A 249 4.84 1.90 31.43
N GLN A 250 4.94 0.85 32.23
CA GLN A 250 6.09 0.59 33.10
C GLN A 250 6.46 -0.89 33.02
N ALA A 251 7.76 -1.15 32.94
CA ALA A 251 8.30 -2.50 32.98
C ALA A 251 9.61 -2.49 33.78
N PRO A 252 9.90 -3.51 34.59
CA PRO A 252 11.14 -3.58 35.34
C PRO A 252 12.32 -3.79 34.37
N TYR A 253 13.39 -3.02 34.55
CA TYR A 253 14.59 -3.18 33.73
C TYR A 253 15.09 -4.62 33.76
N LYS A 254 15.32 -5.19 32.58
CA LYS A 254 15.87 -6.52 32.41
C LYS A 254 16.72 -6.54 31.15
N LYS A 255 17.97 -6.95 31.31
CA LYS A 255 18.87 -7.17 30.17
C LYS A 255 18.49 -8.46 29.47
N GLY A 256 18.06 -8.37 28.22
CA GLY A 256 17.79 -9.51 27.36
C GLY A 256 19.07 -10.20 26.89
N ASN A 257 18.94 -11.48 26.53
CA ASN A 257 19.97 -12.26 25.85
C ASN A 257 19.66 -12.47 24.35
N TRP A 258 18.52 -11.96 23.86
CA TRP A 258 18.10 -12.16 22.49
C TRP A 258 18.43 -10.97 21.58
N VAL A 259 18.50 -11.21 20.28
CA VAL A 259 18.66 -10.17 19.25
C VAL A 259 18.04 -10.62 17.94
N ILE A 260 17.42 -9.68 17.21
CA ILE A 260 17.04 -9.88 15.82
C ILE A 260 18.10 -9.25 14.92
N ARG A 261 18.61 -9.99 13.95
CA ARG A 261 19.58 -9.50 12.95
C ARG A 261 19.18 -9.95 11.55
N GLN A 262 19.62 -9.18 10.55
CA GLN A 262 19.50 -9.61 9.16
C GLN A 262 20.55 -10.67 8.85
N VAL A 263 20.12 -11.74 8.19
CA VAL A 263 20.94 -12.81 7.63
C VAL A 263 20.61 -13.00 6.16
N GLU A 264 21.48 -13.63 5.39
CA GLU A 264 21.16 -14.01 4.00
C GLU A 264 19.97 -14.97 3.97
N GLY A 265 19.04 -14.72 3.06
CA GLY A 265 17.87 -15.55 2.85
C GLY A 265 16.74 -14.80 2.14
N GLU A 266 15.92 -15.55 1.43
CA GLU A 266 14.73 -15.06 0.75
C GLU A 266 13.54 -14.99 1.72
N GLU A 267 12.69 -14.00 1.49
CA GLU A 267 11.45 -13.76 2.23
C GLU A 267 10.49 -12.97 1.34
N LEU A 268 9.20 -13.02 1.66
CA LEU A 268 8.19 -12.23 0.96
C LEU A 268 8.41 -10.74 1.25
N GLU A 269 8.64 -9.97 0.18
CA GLU A 269 8.93 -8.54 0.18
C GLU A 269 8.24 -7.78 -0.96
N TRP A 270 8.35 -6.45 -0.94
CA TRP A 270 7.94 -5.60 -2.06
C TRP A 270 8.51 -6.11 -3.39
N GLY A 271 7.65 -6.24 -4.40
CA GLY A 271 8.02 -6.74 -5.72
C GLY A 271 8.44 -8.21 -5.74
N THR A 272 8.05 -9.04 -4.77
CA THR A 272 8.28 -10.49 -4.86
C THR A 272 7.45 -11.13 -5.97
N VAL A 273 6.17 -10.78 -6.04
CA VAL A 273 5.25 -11.17 -7.10
C VAL A 273 5.23 -10.07 -8.16
N LEU A 274 5.41 -10.43 -9.42
CA LEU A 274 5.30 -9.51 -10.55
C LEU A 274 3.94 -8.80 -10.51
N PHE A 275 3.95 -7.47 -10.67
CA PHE A 275 2.73 -6.68 -10.67
C PHE A 275 1.96 -6.88 -11.99
N ALA A 276 1.00 -7.81 -11.95
CA ALA A 276 0.13 -8.19 -13.05
C ALA A 276 -1.31 -8.40 -12.54
N PRO A 277 -2.00 -7.33 -12.12
CA PRO A 277 -3.34 -7.42 -11.53
C PRO A 277 -4.33 -8.01 -12.53
N GLN A 278 -5.23 -8.86 -12.04
CA GLN A 278 -6.29 -9.49 -12.85
C GLN A 278 -7.59 -8.73 -12.62
N VAL A 279 -7.94 -7.83 -13.53
CA VAL A 279 -9.11 -6.96 -13.41
C VAL A 279 -10.26 -7.49 -14.26
N GLU A 280 -11.40 -7.73 -13.62
CA GLU A 280 -12.60 -8.31 -14.22
C GLU A 280 -13.84 -7.47 -13.91
N LEU A 281 -14.99 -7.84 -14.48
CA LEU A 281 -16.27 -7.16 -14.25
C LEU A 281 -16.64 -7.11 -12.76
N GLU A 282 -16.44 -8.24 -12.08
CA GLU A 282 -16.69 -8.45 -10.65
C GLU A 282 -15.38 -8.47 -9.86
N PRO A 283 -15.42 -8.29 -8.52
CA PRO A 283 -14.23 -8.37 -7.69
C PRO A 283 -13.42 -9.67 -7.86
N VAL A 284 -12.10 -9.52 -7.94
CA VAL A 284 -11.11 -10.61 -7.99
C VAL A 284 -10.29 -10.58 -6.68
N PRO A 285 -10.29 -11.66 -5.88
CA PRO A 285 -9.53 -11.69 -4.63
C PRO A 285 -8.02 -11.50 -4.85
N ILE A 286 -7.42 -10.65 -4.01
CA ILE A 286 -5.99 -10.44 -3.90
C ILE A 286 -5.45 -11.39 -2.82
N THR A 287 -4.37 -12.12 -3.12
CA THR A 287 -3.71 -12.97 -2.12
C THR A 287 -2.83 -12.16 -1.19
N PHE A 288 -2.49 -12.69 -0.03
CA PHE A 288 -1.56 -12.00 0.88
C PHE A 288 -0.20 -11.72 0.22
N GLU A 289 0.33 -12.66 -0.57
CA GLU A 289 1.61 -12.52 -1.27
C GLU A 289 1.56 -11.39 -2.31
N GLN A 290 0.45 -11.27 -3.04
CA GLN A 290 0.20 -10.16 -3.94
C GLN A 290 0.13 -8.84 -3.18
N PHE A 291 -0.61 -8.79 -2.08
CA PHE A 291 -0.71 -7.59 -1.25
C PHE A 291 0.65 -7.13 -0.73
N VAL A 292 1.46 -7.99 -0.12
CA VAL A 292 2.80 -7.60 0.36
C VAL A 292 3.72 -7.18 -0.80
N SER A 293 3.57 -7.80 -1.97
CA SER A 293 4.40 -7.48 -3.14
C SER A 293 4.01 -6.15 -3.78
N TRP A 294 2.75 -5.72 -3.69
CA TRP A 294 2.20 -4.62 -4.47
C TRP A 294 1.75 -3.42 -3.64
N CYS A 295 1.48 -3.60 -2.34
CA CYS A 295 0.93 -2.55 -1.48
C CYS A 295 1.95 -1.44 -1.23
N PRO A 296 1.66 -0.20 -1.64
CA PRO A 296 2.58 0.91 -1.45
C PRO A 296 2.71 1.30 0.02
N GLU A 297 3.64 2.22 0.30
CA GLU A 297 3.63 2.96 1.55
C GLU A 297 2.31 3.73 1.70
N ALA A 298 1.76 3.76 2.91
CA ALA A 298 0.53 4.47 3.26
C ALA A 298 0.73 6.00 3.33
N LYS A 299 1.34 6.57 2.29
CA LYS A 299 1.75 7.97 2.21
C LYS A 299 1.03 8.64 1.04
N LEU A 300 0.03 9.45 1.38
CA LEU A 300 -0.72 10.25 0.42
C LEU A 300 -0.07 11.63 0.25
N GLU A 301 0.27 11.99 -0.99
CA GLU A 301 0.84 13.29 -1.34
C GLU A 301 -0.02 13.96 -2.42
N PHE A 302 -0.10 15.30 -2.41
CA PHE A 302 -0.81 16.06 -3.43
C PHE A 302 0.15 17.00 -4.16
N SER A 303 0.24 16.83 -5.48
CA SER A 303 1.02 17.73 -6.36
C SER A 303 0.33 17.84 -7.71
N GLY A 304 -0.84 18.48 -7.74
CA GLY A 304 -1.70 18.58 -8.93
C GLY A 304 -2.65 17.39 -9.08
N CYS A 305 -2.23 16.20 -8.66
CA CYS A 305 -3.04 15.01 -8.45
C CYS A 305 -2.56 14.26 -7.20
N PHE A 306 -3.40 13.39 -6.65
CA PHE A 306 -3.04 12.54 -5.51
C PHE A 306 -2.08 11.42 -5.92
N THR A 307 -1.07 11.17 -5.11
CA THR A 307 -0.19 10.01 -5.24
C THR A 307 -0.16 9.25 -3.92
N ILE A 308 -0.10 7.92 -3.98
CA ILE A 308 0.12 7.06 -2.82
C ILE A 308 1.39 6.25 -3.02
N GLY A 309 2.40 6.47 -2.17
CA GLY A 309 3.72 5.85 -2.35
C GLY A 309 4.37 6.20 -3.70
N GLY A 310 4.16 7.44 -4.19
CA GLY A 310 4.65 7.91 -5.49
C GLY A 310 3.92 7.32 -6.70
N THR A 311 4.51 7.44 -7.88
CA THR A 311 3.89 7.01 -9.15
C THR A 311 3.66 5.49 -9.21
N LEU A 312 4.68 4.70 -8.87
CA LEU A 312 4.58 3.24 -8.89
C LEU A 312 3.59 2.73 -7.84
N GLY A 313 3.62 3.33 -6.64
CA GLY A 313 2.66 2.99 -5.60
C GLY A 313 1.22 3.32 -6.01
N THR A 314 1.01 4.44 -6.70
CA THR A 314 -0.32 4.84 -7.20
C THR A 314 -0.82 3.88 -8.27
N ARG A 315 0.05 3.47 -9.20
CA ARG A 315 -0.25 2.42 -10.19
C ARG A 315 -0.68 1.12 -9.50
N ASN A 316 0.08 0.68 -8.48
CA ASN A 316 -0.20 -0.57 -7.80
C ASN A 316 -1.49 -0.52 -6.99
N ALA A 317 -1.71 0.57 -6.25
CA ALA A 317 -2.95 0.82 -5.54
C ALA A 317 -4.14 0.83 -6.50
N LEU A 318 -4.05 1.51 -7.65
CA LEU A 318 -5.10 1.53 -8.66
C LEU A 318 -5.46 0.13 -9.15
N GLY A 319 -4.46 -0.69 -9.49
CA GLY A 319 -4.69 -2.08 -9.90
C GLY A 319 -5.39 -2.91 -8.81
N MET A 320 -4.94 -2.81 -7.56
CA MET A 320 -5.57 -3.52 -6.43
C MET A 320 -6.98 -3.01 -6.12
N LEU A 321 -7.24 -1.71 -6.25
CA LEU A 321 -8.57 -1.12 -6.08
C LEU A 321 -9.55 -1.63 -7.16
N LEU A 322 -9.09 -1.69 -8.41
CA LEU A 322 -9.86 -2.25 -9.52
C LEU A 322 -10.17 -3.75 -9.31
N MET A 323 -9.19 -4.53 -8.84
CA MET A 323 -9.42 -5.94 -8.46
C MET A 323 -10.46 -6.05 -7.34
N SER A 324 -10.38 -5.19 -6.33
CA SER A 324 -11.22 -5.29 -5.13
C SER A 324 -12.67 -4.87 -5.35
N LEU A 325 -12.90 -3.91 -6.25
CA LEU A 325 -14.21 -3.34 -6.54
C LEU A 325 -14.85 -3.91 -7.81
N GLY A 326 -14.05 -4.38 -8.77
CA GLY A 326 -14.50 -4.79 -10.09
C GLY A 326 -14.81 -3.60 -11.01
N LEU A 327 -14.82 -3.85 -12.32
CA LEU A 327 -15.10 -2.81 -13.31
C LEU A 327 -16.53 -2.27 -13.25
N VAL A 328 -17.51 -3.12 -12.89
CA VAL A 328 -18.93 -2.72 -12.82
C VAL A 328 -19.16 -1.65 -11.76
N GLU A 329 -18.51 -1.75 -10.60
CA GLU A 329 -18.57 -0.70 -9.58
C GLU A 329 -17.70 0.51 -9.94
N THR A 330 -16.55 0.27 -10.56
CA THR A 330 -15.63 1.34 -10.97
C THR A 330 -16.27 2.32 -11.94
N VAL A 331 -16.95 1.84 -12.98
CA VAL A 331 -17.52 2.73 -14.01
C VAL A 331 -18.63 3.63 -13.47
N LYS A 332 -19.27 3.25 -12.35
CA LYS A 332 -20.31 4.06 -11.68
C LYS A 332 -19.76 5.31 -10.99
N LEU A 333 -18.44 5.45 -10.84
CA LEU A 333 -17.81 6.60 -10.19
C LEU A 333 -17.88 7.87 -11.05
N PHE A 334 -18.08 7.75 -12.36
CA PHE A 334 -18.10 8.86 -13.32
C PHE A 334 -19.24 8.70 -14.34
N PRO A 335 -19.64 9.78 -15.04
CA PRO A 335 -20.60 9.69 -16.13
C PRO A 335 -20.17 8.65 -17.20
N PRO A 336 -21.11 7.85 -17.77
CA PRO A 336 -20.78 6.90 -18.82
C PRO A 336 -20.13 7.55 -20.05
N GLN A 337 -20.52 8.80 -20.37
CA GLN A 337 -19.97 9.55 -21.50
C GLN A 337 -18.46 9.74 -21.36
N ASP A 338 -17.98 10.12 -20.18
CA ASP A 338 -16.57 10.37 -19.95
C ASP A 338 -15.71 9.11 -20.17
N TRP A 339 -16.22 7.94 -19.78
CA TRP A 339 -15.55 6.66 -20.05
C TRP A 339 -15.49 6.37 -21.54
N LEU A 340 -16.58 6.61 -22.27
CA LEU A 340 -16.63 6.38 -23.71
C LEU A 340 -15.71 7.32 -24.48
N ASP A 341 -15.61 8.58 -24.06
CA ASP A 341 -14.68 9.55 -24.65
C ASP A 341 -13.22 9.11 -24.45
N ALA A 342 -12.88 8.65 -23.23
CA ALA A 342 -11.56 8.11 -22.90
C ALA A 342 -11.22 6.84 -23.70
N ILE A 343 -12.18 5.91 -23.82
CA ILE A 343 -12.00 4.69 -24.61
C ILE A 343 -11.76 5.04 -26.09
N ALA A 344 -12.56 5.93 -26.68
CA ALA A 344 -12.39 6.34 -28.08
C ALA A 344 -11.02 7.01 -28.32
N ALA A 345 -10.55 7.83 -27.38
CA ALA A 345 -9.22 8.41 -27.43
C ALA A 345 -8.12 7.34 -27.38
N LEU A 346 -8.28 6.30 -26.55
CA LEU A 346 -7.34 5.18 -26.47
C LEU A 346 -7.32 4.29 -27.72
N GLU A 347 -8.45 4.03 -28.35
CA GLU A 347 -8.49 3.29 -29.61
C GLU A 347 -7.66 4.00 -30.69
N GLN A 348 -7.80 5.32 -30.79
CA GLN A 348 -6.97 6.13 -31.68
C GLN A 348 -5.50 6.08 -31.26
N TYR A 349 -5.21 6.17 -29.96
CA TYR A 349 -3.85 6.09 -29.42
C TYR A 349 -3.15 4.77 -29.76
N TYR A 350 -3.85 3.64 -29.65
CA TYR A 350 -3.34 2.30 -29.95
C TYR A 350 -3.17 2.04 -31.45
N SER A 351 -3.90 2.75 -32.32
CA SER A 351 -3.70 2.64 -33.78
C SER A 351 -2.29 3.02 -34.26
N THR A 352 -1.53 3.76 -33.43
CA THR A 352 -0.16 4.21 -33.69
C THR A 352 0.90 3.53 -32.80
N ASP A 353 0.51 2.47 -32.07
CA ASP A 353 1.38 1.82 -31.07
C ASP A 353 2.70 1.32 -31.69
N GLY A 354 2.63 0.68 -32.87
CA GLY A 354 3.82 0.17 -33.56
C GLY A 354 4.88 1.24 -33.85
N GLU A 355 4.46 2.43 -34.32
CA GLU A 355 5.37 3.55 -34.58
C GLU A 355 5.95 4.11 -33.27
N ARG A 356 5.13 4.19 -32.22
CA ARG A 356 5.56 4.70 -30.91
C ARG A 356 6.59 3.77 -30.28
N ARG A 357 6.36 2.46 -30.29
CA ARG A 357 7.30 1.44 -29.81
C ARG A 357 8.62 1.48 -30.56
N GLN A 358 8.58 1.67 -31.88
CA GLN A 358 9.79 1.84 -32.67
C GLN A 358 10.60 3.05 -32.19
N LYS A 359 9.96 4.21 -32.00
CA LYS A 359 10.63 5.41 -31.47
C LYS A 359 11.16 5.20 -30.06
N ALA A 360 10.40 4.53 -29.19
CA ALA A 360 10.85 4.19 -27.84
C ALA A 360 12.12 3.31 -27.87
N ARG A 361 12.18 2.35 -28.79
CA ARG A 361 13.38 1.51 -28.99
C ARG A 361 14.57 2.29 -29.50
N GLU A 362 14.37 3.22 -30.43
CA GLU A 362 15.43 4.14 -30.88
C GLU A 362 15.97 4.98 -29.72
N VAL A 363 15.10 5.49 -28.85
CA VAL A 363 15.50 6.23 -27.63
C VAL A 363 16.27 5.33 -26.67
N ALA A 364 15.82 4.10 -26.42
CA ALA A 364 16.51 3.14 -25.55
C ALA A 364 17.92 2.81 -26.08
N CYS A 365 18.06 2.55 -27.38
CA CYS A 365 19.35 2.31 -28.02
C CYS A 365 20.27 3.55 -27.98
N GLU A 366 19.74 4.76 -28.18
CA GLU A 366 20.52 6.00 -28.08
C GLU A 366 21.01 6.21 -26.64
N ALA A 367 20.15 5.95 -25.64
CA ALA A 367 20.51 6.05 -24.23
C ALA A 367 21.59 5.02 -23.85
N ALA A 368 21.44 3.76 -24.27
CA ALA A 368 22.41 2.69 -24.05
C ALA A 368 23.79 3.06 -24.61
N ARG A 369 23.84 3.53 -25.87
CA ARG A 369 25.08 3.96 -26.51
C ARG A 369 25.76 5.09 -25.74
N LYS A 370 25.02 6.14 -25.37
CA LYS A 370 25.58 7.28 -24.63
C LYS A 370 26.09 6.88 -23.25
N LEU A 371 25.33 6.07 -22.52
CA LEU A 371 25.75 5.55 -21.21
C LEU A 371 27.08 4.80 -21.29
N GLN A 372 27.25 3.96 -22.32
CA GLN A 372 28.49 3.21 -22.50
C GLN A 372 29.66 4.08 -23.01
N GLU A 373 29.44 4.89 -24.05
CA GLU A 373 30.50 5.67 -24.70
C GLU A 373 30.95 6.88 -23.88
N ASP A 374 30.00 7.65 -23.34
CA ASP A 374 30.28 8.93 -22.68
C ASP A 374 30.48 8.79 -21.16
N TYR A 375 29.86 7.76 -20.56
CA TYR A 375 29.82 7.56 -19.10
C TYR A 375 30.45 6.26 -18.63
N GLN A 376 30.99 5.43 -19.55
CA GLN A 376 31.73 4.20 -19.23
C GLN A 376 30.95 3.20 -18.38
N VAL A 377 29.62 3.18 -18.52
CA VAL A 377 28.77 2.13 -17.93
C VAL A 377 29.10 0.78 -18.57
N GLY A 378 29.18 -0.28 -17.77
CA GLY A 378 29.57 -1.62 -18.26
C GLY A 378 28.59 -2.21 -19.28
N GLY A 379 27.30 -1.96 -19.09
CA GLY A 379 26.30 -2.26 -20.11
C GLY A 379 24.88 -1.84 -19.76
N VAL A 380 24.02 -1.98 -20.76
CA VAL A 380 22.61 -1.58 -20.71
C VAL A 380 21.76 -2.62 -21.43
N GLY A 381 20.70 -3.05 -20.77
CA GLY A 381 19.64 -3.90 -21.30
C GLY A 381 18.28 -3.22 -21.19
N VAL A 382 17.26 -3.88 -21.71
CA VAL A 382 15.88 -3.42 -21.62
C VAL A 382 14.96 -4.59 -21.29
N ILE A 383 13.95 -4.31 -20.45
CA ILE A 383 12.91 -5.25 -20.03
C ILE A 383 11.51 -4.60 -20.18
N GLY A 384 10.46 -5.33 -19.80
CA GLY A 384 9.11 -4.78 -19.70
C GLY A 384 8.42 -4.62 -21.07
N ASN A 385 7.51 -3.65 -21.18
CA ASN A 385 6.61 -3.56 -22.33
C ASN A 385 7.33 -3.45 -23.68
N LEU A 386 8.55 -2.92 -23.74
CA LEU A 386 9.28 -2.74 -25.00
C LEU A 386 9.72 -4.08 -25.63
N VAL A 387 9.94 -5.12 -24.82
CA VAL A 387 10.31 -6.48 -25.27
C VAL A 387 9.09 -7.40 -25.43
N HIS A 388 7.90 -6.95 -25.02
CA HIS A 388 6.62 -7.67 -25.09
C HIS A 388 5.67 -7.02 -26.11
N PRO A 389 5.74 -7.40 -27.40
CA PRO A 389 4.93 -6.79 -28.46
C PRO A 389 3.44 -7.16 -28.40
N GLU A 390 3.06 -8.21 -27.68
CA GLU A 390 1.68 -8.69 -27.56
C GLU A 390 0.82 -7.86 -26.59
N SER A 391 1.44 -7.07 -25.71
CA SER A 391 0.74 -6.15 -24.80
C SER A 391 0.73 -4.73 -25.37
N PRO A 392 -0.34 -3.94 -25.25
CA PRO A 392 -0.34 -2.57 -25.75
C PRO A 392 0.62 -1.67 -24.96
N TRP A 393 1.29 -0.72 -25.63
CA TRP A 393 1.95 0.39 -24.92
C TRP A 393 0.87 1.33 -24.40
N ASN A 394 0.68 1.37 -23.08
CA ASN A 394 -0.43 2.05 -22.43
C ASN A 394 0.04 3.21 -21.53
N PHE A 395 -0.88 3.77 -20.75
CA PHE A 395 -0.63 4.90 -19.85
C PHE A 395 0.55 4.68 -18.89
N TRP A 396 0.74 3.45 -18.41
CA TRP A 396 1.79 3.10 -17.46
C TRP A 396 3.08 2.59 -18.13
N SER A 397 3.13 2.56 -19.46
CA SER A 397 4.31 2.08 -20.18
C SER A 397 5.42 3.11 -20.21
N GLU A 398 6.63 2.63 -19.95
CA GLU A 398 7.87 3.40 -19.96
C GLU A 398 9.00 2.58 -20.59
N ILE A 399 10.14 3.22 -20.86
CA ILE A 399 11.35 2.52 -21.27
C ILE A 399 12.06 2.08 -19.98
N SER A 400 12.01 0.79 -19.66
CA SER A 400 12.63 0.21 -18.46
C SER A 400 14.04 -0.31 -18.78
N LEU A 401 15.05 0.49 -18.48
CA LEU A 401 16.45 0.13 -18.71
C LEU A 401 17.02 -0.67 -17.53
N VAL A 402 17.81 -1.69 -17.85
CA VAL A 402 18.63 -2.41 -16.87
C VAL A 402 20.06 -1.93 -17.06
N VAL A 403 20.70 -1.39 -16.02
CA VAL A 403 22.00 -0.73 -16.13
C VAL A 403 22.97 -1.36 -15.13
N TRP A 404 24.16 -1.78 -15.57
CA TRP A 404 25.16 -2.41 -14.69
C TRP A 404 26.56 -1.81 -14.84
N ASP A 405 27.38 -1.99 -13.79
CA ASP A 405 28.69 -1.38 -13.61
C ASP A 405 28.66 0.14 -13.82
N VAL A 406 27.73 0.82 -13.14
CA VAL A 406 27.59 2.27 -13.18
C VAL A 406 28.74 2.89 -12.37
N PRO A 407 29.59 3.75 -12.95
CA PRO A 407 30.65 4.39 -12.18
C PRO A 407 30.07 5.33 -11.11
N GLU A 408 30.68 5.37 -9.92
CA GLU A 408 30.20 6.18 -8.77
C GLU A 408 30.02 7.68 -9.09
N SER A 409 30.73 8.20 -10.10
CA SER A 409 30.63 9.59 -10.54
C SER A 409 29.40 9.89 -11.39
N VAL A 410 28.68 8.87 -11.86
CA VAL A 410 27.55 9.01 -12.80
C VAL A 410 26.25 9.11 -12.03
N GLN A 411 25.50 10.18 -12.25
CA GLN A 411 24.14 10.34 -11.73
C GLN A 411 23.13 10.02 -12.83
N LEU A 412 22.62 8.79 -12.84
CA LEU A 412 21.73 8.30 -13.89
C LEU A 412 20.45 9.11 -14.04
N TRP A 413 19.86 9.57 -12.92
CA TRP A 413 18.59 10.30 -12.95
C TRP A 413 18.64 11.57 -13.78
N ASP A 414 19.66 12.40 -13.60
CA ASP A 414 19.83 13.63 -14.38
C ASP A 414 20.08 13.34 -15.86
N LEU A 415 20.84 12.29 -16.15
CA LEU A 415 21.16 11.89 -17.52
C LEU A 415 19.93 11.39 -18.27
N LEU A 416 19.21 10.44 -17.69
CA LEU A 416 18.11 9.75 -18.36
C LEU A 416 16.92 10.68 -18.59
N ARG A 417 16.73 11.67 -17.71
CA ARG A 417 15.74 12.74 -17.91
C ARG A 417 15.96 13.49 -19.22
N ASP A 418 17.20 13.79 -19.59
CA ASP A 418 17.54 14.53 -20.81
C ASP A 418 17.52 13.64 -22.07
N LEU A 419 17.66 12.33 -21.89
CA LEU A 419 17.68 11.34 -22.97
C LEU A 419 16.29 10.86 -23.39
N GLY A 420 15.31 10.93 -22.49
CA GLY A 420 13.92 10.51 -22.71
C GLY A 420 13.11 11.46 -23.59
N LYS A 421 13.55 11.73 -24.83
CA LYS A 421 12.89 12.62 -25.82
C LYS A 421 11.40 12.26 -26.04
N GLY A 422 10.52 12.75 -25.19
CA GLY A 422 9.08 12.44 -25.22
C GLY A 422 8.69 11.07 -24.65
N PHE A 423 9.60 10.37 -23.96
CA PHE A 423 9.35 9.09 -23.30
C PHE A 423 9.81 9.13 -21.86
N LYS A 424 9.00 8.57 -20.95
CA LYS A 424 9.46 8.27 -19.60
C LYS A 424 10.48 7.13 -19.68
N ILE A 425 11.63 7.33 -19.05
CA ILE A 425 12.65 6.30 -18.86
C ILE A 425 12.71 6.01 -17.38
N ASP A 426 12.62 4.73 -17.02
CA ASP A 426 12.98 4.24 -15.70
C ASP A 426 14.20 3.34 -15.82
N TRP A 427 14.93 3.17 -14.71
CA TRP A 427 16.12 2.34 -14.72
C TRP A 427 16.25 1.52 -13.44
N ILE A 428 16.80 0.32 -13.59
CA ILE A 428 17.03 -0.61 -12.51
C ILE A 428 18.49 -1.05 -12.57
N GLU A 429 19.15 -0.98 -11.43
CA GLU A 429 20.43 -1.64 -11.23
C GLU A 429 20.18 -3.07 -10.74
N PRO A 430 20.75 -4.10 -11.41
CA PRO A 430 20.50 -5.50 -11.06
C PRO A 430 20.66 -5.83 -9.58
N LEU A 431 21.67 -5.30 -8.90
CA LEU A 431 21.94 -5.60 -7.49
C LEU A 431 20.87 -5.07 -6.52
N TRP A 432 20.05 -4.11 -6.97
CA TRP A 432 19.05 -3.41 -6.17
C TRP A 432 17.61 -3.69 -6.63
N CYS A 433 17.43 -4.54 -7.64
CA CYS A 433 16.11 -4.88 -8.16
C CYS A 433 15.29 -5.69 -7.14
N THR A 434 13.97 -5.64 -7.29
CA THR A 434 13.03 -6.52 -6.61
C THR A 434 13.15 -7.98 -7.11
N PRO A 435 12.63 -8.99 -6.39
CA PRO A 435 12.70 -10.36 -6.87
C PRO A 435 11.99 -10.59 -8.23
N ALA A 436 10.85 -9.92 -8.47
CA ALA A 436 10.15 -10.00 -9.75
C ALA A 436 10.92 -9.31 -10.89
N GLU A 437 11.53 -8.16 -10.63
CA GLU A 437 12.41 -7.51 -11.62
C GLU A 437 13.63 -8.39 -11.94
N TRP A 438 14.22 -9.06 -10.94
CA TRP A 438 15.30 -10.02 -11.17
C TRP A 438 14.84 -11.18 -12.06
N GLN A 439 13.63 -11.70 -11.81
CA GLN A 439 13.04 -12.73 -12.67
C GLN A 439 12.90 -12.22 -14.11
N GLN A 440 12.43 -10.99 -14.32
CA GLN A 440 12.35 -10.40 -15.67
C GLN A 440 13.74 -10.19 -16.30
N ILE A 441 14.71 -9.69 -15.55
CA ILE A 441 16.09 -9.50 -16.04
C ILE A 441 16.66 -10.82 -16.57
N THR A 442 16.43 -11.92 -15.84
CA THR A 442 16.97 -13.23 -16.20
C THR A 442 16.17 -13.94 -17.31
N SER A 443 14.87 -13.65 -17.44
CA SER A 443 14.01 -14.35 -18.41
C SER A 443 13.83 -13.66 -19.76
N GLU A 444 13.82 -12.33 -19.79
CA GLU A 444 13.33 -11.55 -20.94
C GLU A 444 14.22 -10.37 -21.35
N MET A 445 15.30 -10.08 -20.62
CA MET A 445 16.15 -8.92 -20.94
C MET A 445 16.79 -9.02 -22.32
N GLU A 446 16.59 -7.99 -23.13
CA GLU A 446 17.36 -7.76 -24.36
C GLU A 446 18.57 -6.87 -24.04
N VAL A 447 19.78 -7.36 -24.24
CA VAL A 447 21.01 -6.57 -24.09
C VAL A 447 21.14 -5.59 -25.27
N LEU A 448 21.20 -4.30 -24.97
CA LEU A 448 21.37 -3.24 -25.97
C LEU A 448 22.86 -2.86 -26.15
N ALA A 449 23.63 -2.92 -25.07
CA ALA A 449 25.06 -2.58 -25.06
C ALA A 449 25.80 -3.33 -23.93
N GLY A 450 27.06 -3.70 -24.17
CA GLY A 450 27.92 -4.39 -23.19
C GLY A 450 27.72 -5.90 -23.13
N ASP A 451 28.46 -6.55 -22.22
CA ASP A 451 28.40 -8.00 -22.00
C ASP A 451 27.69 -8.29 -20.67
N TRP A 452 26.69 -9.18 -20.70
CA TRP A 452 25.92 -9.58 -19.51
C TRP A 452 26.42 -10.92 -18.96
N VAL A 453 26.70 -10.96 -17.65
CA VAL A 453 27.06 -12.17 -16.91
C VAL A 453 26.22 -12.25 -15.64
N GLU A 454 25.14 -13.01 -15.67
CA GLU A 454 24.13 -13.09 -14.60
C GLU A 454 24.72 -13.35 -13.20
N SER A 455 25.69 -14.27 -13.08
CA SER A 455 26.30 -14.63 -11.80
C SER A 455 27.06 -13.49 -11.12
N SER A 456 27.44 -12.46 -11.86
CA SER A 456 28.12 -11.27 -11.33
C SER A 456 27.17 -10.30 -10.64
N TYR A 457 25.86 -10.42 -10.91
CA TYR A 457 24.85 -9.43 -10.53
C TYR A 457 23.68 -10.02 -9.74
N THR A 458 23.77 -11.28 -9.31
CA THR A 458 22.73 -11.93 -8.51
C THR A 458 22.54 -11.20 -7.17
N PRO A 459 21.35 -10.66 -6.87
CA PRO A 459 21.11 -9.90 -5.65
C PRO A 459 21.23 -10.79 -4.40
N ILE A 460 21.92 -10.29 -3.37
CA ILE A 460 21.97 -10.95 -2.06
C ILE A 460 20.75 -10.51 -1.26
N ARG A 461 19.80 -11.44 -1.07
CA ARG A 461 18.59 -11.21 -0.26
C ARG A 461 18.86 -11.41 1.21
N LYS A 462 18.15 -10.65 2.05
CA LYS A 462 18.29 -10.71 3.50
C LYS A 462 16.92 -10.87 4.16
N ARG A 463 16.89 -11.58 5.29
CA ARG A 463 15.72 -11.75 6.15
C ARG A 463 16.08 -11.54 7.61
N TYR A 464 15.11 -11.19 8.43
CA TYR A 464 15.31 -11.14 9.87
C TYR A 464 15.33 -12.55 10.49
N GLN A 465 16.21 -12.73 11.48
CA GLN A 465 16.28 -13.95 12.28
C GLN A 465 16.54 -13.62 13.76
N LEU A 466 15.84 -14.33 14.65
CA LEU A 466 15.98 -14.25 16.10
C LEU A 466 17.12 -15.16 16.61
N PHE A 467 17.94 -14.62 17.50
CA PHE A 467 19.04 -15.31 18.19
C PHE A 467 18.90 -15.11 19.71
N TYR A 468 19.48 -16.02 20.52
CA TYR A 468 19.42 -16.05 21.99
C TYR A 468 20.78 -16.12 22.68
#